data_AF-A0A0N5AAM4-F1
#
_entry.id   AF-A0A0N5AAM4-F1
#
_cell.length_a   1.000
_cell.length_b   1.000
_cell.length_c   1.000
_cell.angle_alpha   90.00
_cell.angle_beta   90.00
_cell.angle_gamma   90.00
#
_symmetry.space_group_name_H-M   'P 1'
#
loop_
_entity.id
_entity.type
_entity.pdbx_description
1 polymer ?
#
loop_
_entity_poly.entity_id
_entity_poly.type
_entity_poly.pdbx_seq_one_letter_code
_entity_poly.pdbx_strand_id
1 'polypeptide(L)'
;MSGLDIKAQEAALRLNPDIVVATPGRLIDHLHNAPNFSLYNIEVLVLDEADRMLEEAFADQMKELIRLCSNNRQTMLFSATMTDQINDLASMSLKNPVKIFLNENTETALNLRQEFIRIRAEHEDEREVIVAALITRTFPDHSIIFVRTKKDCQRMNIILGLLGVKIGQLHSSLSQAQRVETLAKFKNAELDVLVSTDLAARGLDIEGVLTVINMHMPMTYKQYVHRVGRTARAHRAGRSISLVGENERKILKEIIAANQGKSMKQRLIDVDVIAAYSKRIAGMSESIKKVEEEERVERELRIAEAELKRGEEKLNGEVKPRRWFQPESKKSKHKGLKEKKAKGASKNQKKELSPEEARAQRLADYQIREAKRMRKGKKIRAFDEGDNMSKSSTTKKKKKQKHKSSFTSQLTSVGKSSVVKFRHGPSDPDFRKAKVMHKKSSKGKN
;
A
#
# COMPACT_ATOMS: atom_id res chain seq x y z
N MET A 1 5.46 5.08 14.41
CA MET A 1 5.90 5.14 12.99
C MET A 1 5.23 6.31 12.26
N SER A 2 5.79 6.79 11.15
CA SER A 2 5.13 7.82 10.33
C SER A 2 3.78 7.36 9.79
N GLY A 3 2.82 8.29 9.66
CA GLY A 3 1.49 8.01 9.11
C GLY A 3 0.40 7.64 10.12
N LEU A 4 0.71 7.68 11.42
CA LEU A 4 -0.26 7.64 12.52
C LEU A 4 -0.36 9.03 13.18
N ASP A 5 -1.43 9.26 13.94
CA ASP A 5 -1.64 10.54 14.64
C ASP A 5 -0.52 10.84 15.64
N ILE A 6 -0.02 12.06 15.61
CA ILE A 6 1.13 12.48 16.40
C ILE A 6 0.75 12.67 17.87
N LYS A 7 -0.43 13.24 18.14
CA LYS A 7 -0.92 13.43 19.52
C LYS A 7 -1.12 12.07 20.21
N ALA A 8 -1.70 11.11 19.51
CA ALA A 8 -1.82 9.72 20.00
C ALA A 8 -0.45 9.08 20.28
N GLN A 9 0.56 9.29 19.43
CA GLN A 9 1.92 8.79 19.67
C GLN A 9 2.58 9.42 20.89
N GLU A 10 2.48 10.75 21.04
CA GLU A 10 3.01 11.45 22.23
C GLU A 10 2.33 10.99 23.51
N ALA A 11 1.02 10.71 23.47
CA ALA A 11 0.30 10.15 24.60
C ALA A 11 0.83 8.75 24.96
N ALA A 12 1.07 7.89 23.97
CA ALA A 12 1.64 6.56 24.19
C ALA A 12 3.07 6.64 24.75
N LEU A 13 3.92 7.56 24.27
CA LEU A 13 5.28 7.74 24.78
C LEU A 13 5.30 8.25 26.23
N ARG A 14 4.31 9.06 26.63
CA ARG A 14 4.15 9.54 28.01
C ARG A 14 3.84 8.43 29.01
N LEU A 15 3.39 7.26 28.55
CA LEU A 15 3.19 6.08 29.40
C LEU A 15 4.50 5.34 29.70
N ASN A 16 5.66 5.86 29.26
CA ASN A 16 6.98 5.26 29.44
C ASN A 16 7.04 3.78 29.00
N PRO A 17 6.78 3.49 27.71
CA PRO A 17 6.83 2.12 27.22
C PRO A 17 8.24 1.54 27.30
N ASP A 18 8.35 0.27 27.70
CA ASP A 18 9.63 -0.44 27.77
C ASP A 18 10.27 -0.66 26.38
N ILE A 19 9.43 -0.82 25.35
CA ILE A 19 9.86 -1.08 23.96
C ILE A 19 9.24 -0.05 23.03
N VAL A 20 10.09 0.62 22.24
CA VAL A 20 9.68 1.59 21.21
C VAL A 20 10.17 1.13 19.84
N VAL A 21 9.23 0.89 18.92
CA VAL A 21 9.53 0.62 17.50
C VAL A 21 9.24 1.86 16.66
N ALA A 22 10.27 2.40 16.00
CA ALA A 22 10.15 3.65 15.26
C ALA A 22 10.99 3.67 13.99
N THR A 23 10.56 4.47 13.01
CA THR A 23 11.38 4.84 11.86
C THR A 23 12.26 6.04 12.23
N PRO A 24 13.49 6.17 11.70
CA PRO A 24 14.47 7.15 12.17
C PRO A 24 13.93 8.59 12.21
N GLY A 25 13.36 9.06 11.10
CA GLY A 25 12.82 10.42 11.02
C GLY A 25 11.66 10.68 11.99
N ARG A 26 10.85 9.68 12.33
CA ARG A 26 9.76 9.83 13.30
C ARG A 26 10.29 9.88 14.73
N LEU A 27 11.30 9.07 15.03
CA LEU A 27 11.91 9.03 16.35
C LEU A 27 12.59 10.36 16.68
N ILE A 28 13.32 10.93 15.71
CA ILE A 28 13.96 12.26 15.85
C ILE A 28 12.92 13.36 16.07
N ASP A 29 11.81 13.35 15.34
CA ASP A 29 10.72 14.31 15.54
C ASP A 29 10.20 14.26 16.99
N HIS A 30 10.01 13.06 17.56
CA HIS A 30 9.61 12.91 18.95
C HIS A 30 10.71 13.35 19.93
N LEU A 31 11.97 13.06 19.68
CA LEU A 31 13.06 13.51 20.58
C LEU A 31 13.21 15.03 20.64
N HIS A 32 12.96 15.74 19.54
CA HIS A 32 13.07 17.20 19.52
C HIS A 32 11.79 17.92 19.96
N ASN A 33 10.61 17.31 19.80
CA ASN A 33 9.33 18.00 19.97
C ASN A 33 8.41 17.40 21.04
N ALA A 34 8.56 16.11 21.38
CA ALA A 34 7.71 15.48 22.40
C ALA A 34 8.23 15.84 23.80
N PRO A 35 7.36 16.31 24.70
CA PRO A 35 7.77 16.62 26.06
C PRO A 35 8.17 15.34 26.80
N ASN A 36 9.28 15.40 27.55
CA ASN A 36 9.76 14.36 28.44
C ASN A 36 10.09 13.00 27.78
N PHE A 37 10.37 12.98 26.48
CA PHE A 37 10.84 11.77 25.80
C PHE A 37 12.36 11.84 25.56
N SER A 38 13.10 10.82 26.01
CA SER A 38 14.56 10.74 25.88
C SER A 38 15.01 9.30 25.68
N LEU A 39 16.11 9.11 24.95
CA LEU A 39 16.77 7.81 24.77
C LEU A 39 17.96 7.62 25.71
N TYR A 40 18.14 8.49 26.70
CA TYR A 40 19.29 8.43 27.61
C TYR A 40 19.30 7.16 28.48
N ASN A 41 18.14 6.58 28.77
CA ASN A 41 18.03 5.39 29.63
C ASN A 41 17.90 4.08 28.85
N ILE A 42 18.11 4.06 27.53
CA ILE A 42 17.98 2.81 26.78
C ILE A 42 19.19 1.91 27.06
N GLU A 43 18.89 0.65 27.37
CA GLU A 43 19.91 -0.40 27.55
C GLU A 43 20.17 -1.16 26.26
N VAL A 44 19.19 -1.19 25.35
CA VAL A 44 19.25 -1.93 24.09
C VAL A 44 18.84 -1.05 22.91
N LEU A 45 19.67 -1.04 21.86
CA LEU A 45 19.38 -0.40 20.58
C LEU A 45 19.42 -1.46 19.46
N VAL A 46 18.33 -1.61 18.72
CA VAL A 46 18.26 -2.50 17.55
C VAL A 46 18.15 -1.68 16.28
N LEU A 47 19.09 -1.88 15.35
CA LEU A 47 19.10 -1.29 14.02
C LEU A 47 18.78 -2.38 12.99
N ASP A 48 17.52 -2.47 12.58
CA ASP A 48 17.05 -3.49 11.63
C ASP A 48 16.97 -2.96 10.19
N GLU A 49 17.25 -3.82 9.20
CA GLU A 49 17.38 -3.48 7.77
C GLU A 49 18.29 -2.24 7.53
N ALA A 50 19.47 -2.22 8.17
CA ALA A 50 20.36 -1.05 8.18
C ALA A 50 20.82 -0.60 6.78
N ASP A 51 20.98 -1.53 5.85
CA ASP A 51 21.26 -1.24 4.45
C ASP A 51 20.15 -0.41 3.79
N ARG A 52 18.89 -0.71 4.08
CA ARG A 52 17.74 0.04 3.55
C ARG A 52 17.60 1.41 4.19
N MET A 53 17.88 1.53 5.49
CA MET A 53 17.85 2.82 6.18
C MET A 53 18.83 3.83 5.56
N LEU A 54 19.98 3.35 5.08
CA LEU A 54 20.98 4.19 4.43
C LEU A 54 20.60 4.56 2.99
N GLU A 55 19.98 3.65 2.23
CA GLU A 55 19.45 3.91 0.88
C GLU A 55 18.38 5.02 0.86
N GLU A 56 17.56 5.13 1.92
CA GLU A 56 16.49 6.15 2.02
C GLU A 56 17.01 7.53 2.47
N ALA A 57 18.33 7.73 2.48
CA ALA A 57 19.00 8.97 2.89
C ALA A 57 18.76 9.35 4.37
N PHE A 58 18.54 8.37 5.25
CA PHE A 58 18.43 8.60 6.69
C PHE A 58 19.76 8.49 7.43
N ALA A 59 20.90 8.45 6.73
CA ALA A 59 22.22 8.34 7.35
C ALA A 59 22.47 9.43 8.41
N ASP A 60 22.18 10.70 8.08
CA ASP A 60 22.36 11.82 9.03
C ASP A 60 21.42 11.71 10.24
N GLN A 61 20.20 11.23 10.01
CA GLN A 61 19.21 11.00 11.06
C GLN A 61 19.69 9.90 12.02
N MET A 62 20.19 8.79 11.49
CA MET A 62 20.73 7.70 12.27
C MET A 62 21.93 8.14 13.12
N LYS A 63 22.83 8.93 12.54
CA LYS A 63 23.98 9.49 13.28
C LYS A 63 23.53 10.36 14.46
N GLU A 64 22.50 11.18 14.29
CA GLU A 64 21.95 11.99 15.38
C GLU A 64 21.28 11.11 16.45
N LEU A 65 20.47 10.13 16.05
CA LEU A 65 19.84 9.20 17.00
C LEU A 65 20.87 8.47 17.85
N ILE A 66 21.91 7.91 17.23
CA ILE A 66 22.98 7.20 17.93
C ILE A 66 23.68 8.11 18.96
N ARG A 67 23.84 9.41 18.65
CA ARG A 67 24.42 10.41 19.58
C ARG A 67 23.50 10.75 20.75
N LEU A 68 22.19 10.66 20.56
CA LEU A 68 21.20 10.94 21.61
C LEU A 68 20.93 9.73 22.52
N CYS A 69 21.36 8.53 22.12
CA CYS A 69 21.28 7.31 22.93
C CYS A 69 22.40 7.24 23.98
N SER A 70 22.16 6.50 25.07
CA SER A 70 23.19 6.15 26.06
C SER A 70 24.42 5.50 25.43
N ASN A 71 25.62 5.87 25.86
CA ASN A 71 26.85 5.18 25.45
C ASN A 71 26.98 3.77 26.06
N ASN A 72 26.37 3.55 27.22
CA ASN A 72 26.38 2.25 27.89
C ASN A 72 25.11 1.47 27.52
N ARG A 73 25.14 0.84 26.35
CA ARG A 73 24.01 0.05 25.82
C ARG A 73 24.53 -1.12 24.99
N GLN A 74 23.75 -2.18 24.91
CA GLN A 74 23.91 -3.21 23.89
C GLN A 74 23.32 -2.70 22.57
N THR A 75 24.09 -2.77 21.49
CA THR A 75 23.59 -2.43 20.15
C THR A 75 23.63 -3.66 19.25
N MET A 76 22.52 -3.95 18.57
CA MET A 76 22.41 -4.99 17.56
C MET A 76 22.16 -4.34 16.21
N LEU A 77 22.91 -4.75 15.18
CA LEU A 77 22.74 -4.27 13.81
C LEU A 77 22.46 -5.46 12.90
N PHE A 78 21.32 -5.41 12.23
CA PHE A 78 20.91 -6.39 11.23
C PHE A 78 20.91 -5.75 9.85
N SER A 79 21.53 -6.43 8.89
CA SER A 79 21.62 -5.99 7.51
C SER A 79 21.70 -7.17 6.58
N ALA A 80 21.05 -7.07 5.42
CA ALA A 80 21.15 -8.08 4.37
C ALA A 80 22.44 -7.94 3.53
N THR A 81 23.07 -6.76 3.55
CA THR A 81 24.29 -6.48 2.77
C THR A 81 25.36 -5.82 3.61
N MET A 82 26.62 -5.98 3.22
CA MET A 82 27.74 -5.24 3.78
C MET A 82 28.26 -4.26 2.75
N THR A 83 28.05 -2.97 3.00
CA THR A 83 28.59 -1.86 2.20
C THR A 83 29.44 -0.97 3.09
N ASP A 84 30.29 -0.11 2.51
CA ASP A 84 31.13 0.80 3.29
C ASP A 84 30.30 1.71 4.21
N GLN A 85 29.14 2.16 3.75
CA GLN A 85 28.24 2.97 4.58
C GLN A 85 27.69 2.20 5.80
N ILE A 86 27.49 0.88 5.67
CA ILE A 86 27.05 0.02 6.76
C ILE A 86 28.22 -0.25 7.71
N ASN A 87 29.43 -0.43 7.18
CA ASN A 87 30.65 -0.53 7.99
C ASN A 87 30.88 0.74 8.81
N ASP A 88 30.66 1.92 8.23
CA ASP A 88 30.74 3.20 8.92
C ASP A 88 29.69 3.30 10.03
N LEU A 89 28.43 2.92 9.72
CA LEU A 89 27.35 2.92 10.70
C LEU A 89 27.63 1.93 11.84
N ALA A 90 28.12 0.74 11.52
CA ALA A 90 28.51 -0.29 12.49
C ALA A 90 29.63 0.22 13.40
N SER A 91 30.66 0.86 12.82
CA SER A 91 31.80 1.42 13.56
C SER A 91 31.39 2.55 14.50
N MET A 92 30.38 3.33 14.14
CA MET A 92 29.85 4.40 14.98
C MET A 92 28.88 3.90 16.06
N SER A 93 28.13 2.84 15.80
CA SER A 93 27.02 2.39 16.66
C SER A 93 27.37 1.23 17.58
N LEU A 94 28.34 0.39 17.22
CA LEU A 94 28.73 -0.84 17.90
C LEU A 94 30.07 -0.67 18.62
N LYS A 95 30.25 -1.40 19.74
CA LYS A 95 31.52 -1.51 20.46
C LYS A 95 31.96 -2.97 20.48
N ASN A 96 33.09 -3.28 19.86
CA ASN A 96 33.64 -4.65 19.73
C ASN A 96 32.57 -5.70 19.31
N PRO A 97 31.89 -5.51 18.16
CA PRO A 97 30.78 -6.39 17.78
C PRO A 97 31.25 -7.79 17.39
N VAL A 98 30.52 -8.81 17.84
CA VAL A 98 30.59 -10.15 17.26
C VAL A 98 29.86 -10.11 15.92
N LYS A 99 30.57 -10.43 14.83
CA LYS A 99 29.99 -10.50 13.50
C LYS A 99 29.50 -11.92 13.24
N ILE A 100 28.18 -12.07 13.10
CA ILE A 100 27.55 -13.33 12.73
C ILE A 100 27.15 -13.22 11.26
N PHE A 101 27.83 -13.97 10.41
CA PHE A 101 27.45 -14.11 9.01
C PHE A 101 26.72 -15.43 8.85
N LEU A 102 25.44 -15.34 8.49
CA LEU A 102 24.75 -16.46 7.89
C LEU A 102 25.26 -16.52 6.45
N ASN A 103 25.94 -17.60 6.07
CA ASN A 103 26.52 -17.77 4.73
C ASN A 103 25.57 -17.24 3.65
N GLU A 104 26.14 -16.50 2.71
CA GLU A 104 25.45 -15.74 1.67
C GLU A 104 24.46 -16.60 0.87
N ASN A 105 23.21 -16.66 1.32
CA ASN A 105 22.11 -17.01 0.42
C ASN A 105 21.67 -15.73 -0.30
N THR A 106 22.60 -15.08 -1.01
CA THR A 106 22.26 -14.32 -2.23
C THR A 106 21.69 -15.27 -3.28
N GLU A 107 21.91 -16.58 -3.12
CA GLU A 107 21.05 -17.57 -3.71
C GLU A 107 19.61 -17.35 -3.29
N THR A 108 18.78 -17.07 -4.29
CA THR A 108 17.35 -17.27 -4.22
C THR A 108 17.04 -18.57 -3.47
N ALA A 109 16.08 -18.50 -2.53
CA ALA A 109 15.72 -19.61 -1.65
C ALA A 109 15.70 -20.92 -2.45
N LEU A 110 16.33 -21.98 -1.93
CA LEU A 110 16.55 -23.25 -2.66
C LEU A 110 15.27 -23.80 -3.34
N ASN A 111 14.09 -23.50 -2.79
CA ASN A 111 12.78 -23.93 -3.27
C ASN A 111 12.01 -22.88 -4.11
N LEU A 112 12.68 -21.81 -4.58
CA LEU A 112 12.08 -20.77 -5.40
C LEU A 112 12.18 -21.11 -6.89
N ARG A 113 11.02 -21.31 -7.53
CA ARG A 113 10.91 -21.44 -8.99
C ARG A 113 10.83 -20.06 -9.63
N GLN A 114 11.87 -19.68 -10.36
CA GLN A 114 11.92 -18.41 -11.05
C GLN A 114 11.60 -18.57 -12.54
N GLU A 115 10.65 -17.78 -13.02
CA GLU A 115 10.21 -17.75 -14.41
C GLU A 115 10.27 -16.32 -14.94
N PHE A 116 10.50 -16.17 -16.25
CA PHE A 116 10.39 -14.88 -16.91
C PHE A 116 9.55 -14.96 -18.18
N ILE A 117 8.89 -13.86 -18.51
CA ILE A 117 8.14 -13.67 -19.75
C ILE A 117 8.81 -12.54 -20.50
N ARG A 118 9.26 -12.81 -21.73
CA ARG A 118 9.89 -11.81 -22.58
C ARG A 118 8.82 -11.01 -23.31
N ILE A 119 8.87 -9.69 -23.17
CA ILE A 119 7.98 -8.75 -23.86
C ILE A 119 8.80 -8.01 -24.92
N ARG A 120 8.26 -7.91 -26.13
CA ARG A 120 8.88 -7.15 -27.23
C ARG A 120 8.51 -5.67 -27.06
N ALA A 121 9.35 -4.76 -27.56
CA ALA A 121 9.11 -3.31 -27.40
C ALA A 121 7.73 -2.86 -27.91
N GLU A 122 7.23 -3.50 -28.96
CA GLU A 122 5.93 -3.22 -29.59
C GLU A 122 4.72 -3.65 -28.75
N HIS A 123 4.93 -4.48 -27.71
CA HIS A 123 3.88 -5.06 -26.87
C HIS A 123 4.07 -4.68 -25.39
N GLU A 124 4.77 -3.57 -25.13
CA GLU A 124 5.10 -3.11 -23.77
C GLU A 124 3.84 -2.71 -22.97
N ASP A 125 2.80 -2.26 -23.67
CA ASP A 125 1.46 -1.95 -23.16
C ASP A 125 0.66 -3.20 -22.76
N GLU A 126 1.03 -4.38 -23.24
CA GLU A 126 0.38 -5.65 -22.90
C GLU A 126 0.74 -6.18 -21.51
N ARG A 127 1.64 -5.51 -20.77
CA ARG A 127 2.03 -5.93 -19.40
C ARG A 127 0.81 -6.12 -18.50
N GLU A 128 -0.16 -5.21 -18.58
CA GLU A 128 -1.38 -5.29 -17.77
C GLU A 128 -2.23 -6.51 -18.13
N VAL A 129 -2.34 -6.79 -19.42
CA VAL A 129 -3.08 -7.92 -20.00
C VAL A 129 -2.46 -9.24 -19.55
N ILE A 130 -1.13 -9.33 -19.63
CA ILE A 130 -0.36 -10.51 -19.22
C ILE A 130 -0.56 -10.78 -17.72
N VAL A 131 -0.42 -9.76 -16.87
CA VAL A 131 -0.62 -9.92 -15.42
C VAL A 131 -2.06 -10.34 -15.11
N ALA A 132 -3.04 -9.73 -15.76
CA ALA A 132 -4.45 -10.10 -15.61
C ALA A 132 -4.71 -11.57 -15.97
N ALA A 133 -4.13 -12.04 -17.08
CA ALA A 133 -4.24 -13.43 -17.50
C ALA A 133 -3.56 -14.39 -16.51
N LEU A 134 -2.37 -14.06 -16.01
CA LEU A 134 -1.63 -14.89 -15.05
C LEU A 134 -2.41 -15.09 -13.75
N ILE A 135 -2.92 -14.00 -13.18
CA ILE A 135 -3.66 -14.03 -11.91
C ILE A 135 -4.97 -14.80 -12.06
N THR A 136 -5.79 -14.43 -13.04
CA THR A 136 -7.14 -14.99 -13.15
C THR A 136 -7.17 -16.45 -13.62
N ARG A 137 -6.10 -16.94 -14.26
CA ARG A 137 -6.04 -18.33 -14.76
C ARG A 137 -5.16 -19.26 -13.92
N THR A 138 -4.03 -18.76 -13.43
CA THR A 138 -2.94 -19.62 -12.93
C THR A 138 -2.58 -19.36 -11.48
N PHE A 139 -2.61 -18.11 -11.03
CA PHE A 139 -2.14 -17.71 -9.69
C PHE A 139 -3.18 -16.85 -8.96
N PRO A 140 -4.41 -17.36 -8.73
CA PRO A 140 -5.47 -16.58 -8.13
C PRO A 140 -5.23 -16.30 -6.64
N ASP A 141 -4.43 -17.12 -5.95
CA ASP A 141 -4.34 -17.14 -4.49
C ASP A 141 -2.98 -16.70 -3.96
N HIS A 142 -3.00 -15.83 -2.94
CA HIS A 142 -1.85 -15.34 -2.18
C HIS A 142 -0.69 -14.86 -3.07
N SER A 143 -1.04 -14.04 -4.06
CA SER A 143 -0.10 -13.47 -5.04
C SER A 143 0.22 -12.00 -4.73
N ILE A 144 1.50 -11.62 -4.86
CA ILE A 144 1.92 -10.21 -4.82
C ILE A 144 2.36 -9.77 -6.21
N ILE A 145 1.86 -8.62 -6.66
CA ILE A 145 2.24 -7.99 -7.91
C ILE A 145 3.06 -6.73 -7.60
N PHE A 146 4.31 -6.70 -8.04
CA PHE A 146 5.15 -5.52 -7.93
C PHE A 146 5.08 -4.66 -9.19
N VAL A 147 4.78 -3.38 -8.98
CA VAL A 147 4.67 -2.36 -10.02
C VAL A 147 5.61 -1.18 -9.75
N ARG A 148 5.95 -0.41 -10.80
CA ARG A 148 6.90 0.69 -10.71
C ARG A 148 6.26 1.94 -10.10
N THR A 149 5.05 2.30 -10.55
CA THR A 149 4.42 3.55 -10.15
C THR A 149 3.13 3.32 -9.35
N LYS A 150 2.73 4.35 -8.59
CA LYS A 150 1.44 4.37 -7.90
C LYS A 150 0.24 4.34 -8.86
N LYS A 151 0.42 4.87 -10.08
CA LYS A 151 -0.61 4.87 -11.12
C LYS A 151 -0.86 3.46 -11.61
N ASP A 152 0.21 2.72 -11.91
CA ASP A 152 0.13 1.30 -12.30
C ASP A 152 -0.51 0.47 -11.18
N CYS A 153 -0.18 0.78 -9.91
CA CYS A 153 -0.76 0.11 -8.75
C CYS A 153 -2.28 0.28 -8.69
N GLN A 154 -2.75 1.52 -8.82
CA GLN A 154 -4.17 1.87 -8.82
C GLN A 154 -4.89 1.24 -10.03
N ARG A 155 -4.29 1.38 -11.21
CA ARG A 155 -4.84 0.85 -12.46
C ARG A 155 -4.98 -0.68 -12.43
N MET A 156 -3.96 -1.39 -11.96
CA MET A 156 -4.00 -2.84 -11.82
C MET A 156 -5.03 -3.28 -10.78
N ASN A 157 -5.17 -2.54 -9.67
CA ASN A 157 -6.21 -2.79 -8.66
C ASN A 157 -7.62 -2.68 -9.25
N ILE A 158 -7.88 -1.67 -10.10
CA ILE A 158 -9.17 -1.49 -10.78
C ILE A 158 -9.41 -2.61 -11.79
N ILE A 159 -8.44 -2.89 -12.67
CA ILE A 159 -8.58 -3.91 -13.72
C ILE A 159 -8.87 -5.29 -13.10
N LEU A 160 -8.06 -5.72 -12.13
CA LEU A 160 -8.24 -7.02 -11.49
C LEU A 160 -9.51 -7.08 -10.63
N GLY A 161 -9.88 -5.97 -9.98
CA GLY A 161 -11.15 -5.85 -9.25
C GLY A 161 -12.37 -6.01 -10.16
N LEU A 162 -12.37 -5.37 -11.33
CA LEU A 162 -13.42 -5.52 -12.36
C LEU A 162 -13.46 -6.93 -12.96
N LEU A 163 -12.32 -7.62 -13.01
CA LEU A 163 -12.23 -9.04 -13.39
C LEU A 163 -12.72 -10.00 -12.28
N GLY A 164 -13.07 -9.48 -11.10
CA GLY A 164 -13.64 -10.25 -10.00
C GLY A 164 -12.63 -10.80 -8.99
N VAL A 165 -11.37 -10.36 -9.06
CA VAL A 165 -10.31 -10.76 -8.13
C VAL A 165 -10.45 -9.97 -6.82
N LYS A 166 -10.31 -10.63 -5.66
CA LYS A 166 -10.22 -9.94 -4.37
C LYS A 166 -8.81 -9.36 -4.23
N ILE A 167 -8.67 -8.09 -4.59
CA ILE A 167 -7.37 -7.43 -4.67
C ILE A 167 -7.27 -6.26 -3.69
N GLY A 168 -6.09 -6.12 -3.09
CA GLY A 168 -5.70 -4.94 -2.34
C GLY A 168 -4.53 -4.22 -3.01
N GLN A 169 -4.35 -2.96 -2.65
CA GLN A 169 -3.22 -2.14 -3.11
C GLN A 169 -2.39 -1.64 -1.94
N LEU A 170 -1.08 -1.50 -2.15
CA LEU A 170 -0.13 -0.91 -1.21
C LEU A 170 0.79 0.06 -1.95
N HIS A 171 0.54 1.35 -1.80
CA HIS A 171 1.36 2.42 -2.37
C HIS A 171 1.53 3.57 -1.35
N SER A 172 2.46 4.49 -1.61
CA SER A 172 2.82 5.57 -0.67
C SER A 172 1.69 6.57 -0.33
N SER A 173 0.65 6.67 -1.16
CA SER A 173 -0.50 7.55 -0.89
C SER A 173 -1.52 6.97 0.09
N LEU A 174 -1.39 5.71 0.54
CA LEU A 174 -2.25 5.14 1.58
C LEU A 174 -1.77 5.58 2.96
N SER A 175 -2.71 5.79 3.89
CA SER A 175 -2.35 6.00 5.29
C SER A 175 -1.72 4.74 5.89
N GLN A 176 -0.95 4.90 6.97
CA GLN A 176 -0.33 3.74 7.62
C GLN A 176 -1.39 2.77 8.15
N ALA A 177 -2.51 3.28 8.68
CA ALA A 177 -3.64 2.47 9.12
C ALA A 177 -4.22 1.63 7.97
N GLN A 178 -4.45 2.24 6.80
CA GLN A 178 -4.93 1.53 5.61
C GLN A 178 -3.95 0.46 5.13
N ARG A 179 -2.64 0.73 5.20
CA ARG A 179 -1.61 -0.25 4.83
C ARG A 179 -1.64 -1.46 5.75
N VAL A 180 -1.73 -1.25 7.06
CA VAL A 180 -1.83 -2.33 8.06
C VAL A 180 -3.12 -3.12 7.90
N GLU A 181 -4.25 -2.45 7.68
CA GLU A 181 -5.55 -3.10 7.45
C GLU A 181 -5.52 -3.97 6.19
N THR A 182 -5.00 -3.43 5.07
CA THR A 182 -4.91 -4.18 3.81
C THR A 182 -4.00 -5.40 3.95
N LEU A 183 -2.87 -5.24 4.66
CA LEU A 183 -1.96 -6.35 4.93
C LEU A 183 -2.61 -7.42 5.83
N ALA A 184 -3.38 -7.01 6.84
CA ALA A 184 -4.12 -7.93 7.70
C ALA A 184 -5.18 -8.72 6.90
N LYS A 185 -5.93 -8.04 6.03
CA LYS A 185 -6.89 -8.70 5.12
C LYS A 185 -6.21 -9.70 4.19
N PHE A 186 -5.04 -9.38 3.67
CA PHE A 186 -4.24 -10.31 2.86
C PHE A 186 -3.75 -11.51 3.68
N LYS A 187 -3.21 -11.29 4.89
CA LYS A 187 -2.75 -12.36 5.79
C LYS A 187 -3.89 -13.30 6.22
N ASN A 188 -5.10 -12.76 6.36
CA ASN A 188 -6.30 -13.52 6.70
C ASN A 188 -6.99 -14.19 5.50
N ALA A 189 -6.40 -14.14 4.29
CA ALA A 189 -6.98 -14.65 3.06
C ALA A 189 -8.35 -14.03 2.68
N GLU A 190 -8.63 -12.81 3.17
CA GLU A 190 -9.78 -12.01 2.70
C GLU A 190 -9.48 -11.34 1.35
N LEU A 191 -8.20 -11.07 1.09
CA LEU A 191 -7.68 -10.64 -0.21
C LEU A 191 -6.80 -11.76 -0.77
N ASP A 192 -7.03 -12.11 -2.02
CA ASP A 192 -6.29 -13.17 -2.70
C ASP A 192 -5.03 -12.60 -3.38
N VAL A 193 -5.06 -11.31 -3.76
CA VAL A 193 -3.96 -10.64 -4.47
C VAL A 193 -3.63 -9.29 -3.86
N LEU A 194 -2.35 -8.93 -3.87
CA LEU A 194 -1.85 -7.63 -3.40
C LEU A 194 -0.99 -6.96 -4.47
N VAL A 195 -1.33 -5.74 -4.89
CA VAL A 195 -0.49 -4.93 -5.78
C VAL A 195 0.32 -3.95 -4.95
N SER A 196 1.63 -3.85 -5.18
CA SER A 196 2.45 -2.91 -4.42
C SER A 196 3.60 -2.30 -5.20
N THR A 197 4.00 -1.09 -4.80
CA THR A 197 5.28 -0.49 -5.19
C THR A 197 6.38 -0.86 -4.19
N ASP A 198 7.64 -0.85 -4.62
CA ASP A 198 8.78 -1.19 -3.74
C ASP A 198 8.78 -0.39 -2.43
N LEU A 199 8.56 0.93 -2.52
CA LEU A 199 8.57 1.82 -1.36
C LEU A 199 7.48 1.45 -0.35
N ALA A 200 6.34 0.98 -0.83
CA ALA A 200 5.19 0.67 0.02
C ALA A 200 5.20 -0.76 0.57
N ALA A 201 6.02 -1.66 0.02
CA ALA A 201 6.24 -2.99 0.58
C ALA A 201 7.40 -3.04 1.59
N ARG A 202 8.23 -2.00 1.67
CA ARG A 202 9.35 -1.90 2.63
C ARG A 202 8.86 -1.88 4.08
N GLY A 203 9.58 -2.60 4.95
CA GLY A 203 9.29 -2.70 6.38
C GLY A 203 7.98 -3.41 6.72
N LEU A 204 7.29 -3.99 5.73
CA LEU A 204 6.13 -4.83 5.95
C LEU A 204 6.55 -6.28 5.78
N ASP A 205 6.38 -7.05 6.85
CA ASP A 205 6.53 -8.50 6.76
C ASP A 205 5.26 -9.10 6.15
N ILE A 206 5.40 -9.67 4.95
CA ILE A 206 4.28 -10.25 4.21
C ILE A 206 4.51 -11.76 4.18
N GLU A 207 3.98 -12.43 5.18
CA GLU A 207 4.03 -13.89 5.31
C GLU A 207 3.01 -14.55 4.38
N GLY A 208 3.28 -15.80 3.99
CA GLY A 208 2.29 -16.63 3.27
C GLY A 208 2.17 -16.39 1.76
N VAL A 209 3.09 -15.64 1.16
CA VAL A 209 3.07 -15.37 -0.30
C VAL A 209 3.47 -16.61 -1.08
N LEU A 210 2.59 -17.07 -1.97
CA LEU A 210 2.84 -18.24 -2.84
C LEU A 210 3.51 -17.83 -4.15
N THR A 211 3.06 -16.70 -4.72
CA THR A 211 3.53 -16.23 -6.03
C THR A 211 3.89 -14.75 -5.98
N VAL A 212 5.07 -14.40 -6.50
CA VAL A 212 5.50 -13.02 -6.71
C VAL A 212 5.52 -12.73 -8.21
N ILE A 213 4.80 -11.71 -8.67
CA ILE A 213 4.78 -11.28 -10.06
C ILE A 213 5.42 -9.90 -10.16
N ASN A 214 6.54 -9.79 -10.85
CA ASN A 214 7.13 -8.50 -11.20
C ASN A 214 6.53 -8.04 -12.53
N MET A 215 5.52 -7.16 -12.48
CA MET A 215 4.97 -6.53 -13.68
C MET A 215 6.02 -5.65 -14.35
N HIS A 216 6.85 -4.98 -13.55
CA HIS A 216 8.04 -4.26 -14.01
C HIS A 216 9.26 -4.77 -13.26
N MET A 217 10.38 -4.91 -13.97
CA MET A 217 11.62 -5.32 -13.33
C MET A 217 12.08 -4.24 -12.34
N PRO A 218 12.64 -4.65 -11.19
CA PRO A 218 13.29 -3.72 -10.27
C PRO A 218 14.55 -3.12 -10.93
N MET A 219 15.02 -2.01 -10.37
CA MET A 219 16.18 -1.29 -10.94
C MET A 219 17.51 -1.97 -10.61
N THR A 220 17.56 -2.78 -9.56
CA THR A 220 18.78 -3.45 -9.09
C THR A 220 18.53 -4.91 -8.73
N TYR A 221 19.58 -5.74 -8.81
CA TYR A 221 19.52 -7.16 -8.44
C TYR A 221 19.13 -7.35 -6.97
N LYS A 222 19.65 -6.50 -6.08
CA LYS A 222 19.30 -6.52 -4.65
C LYS A 222 17.80 -6.32 -4.41
N GLN A 223 17.17 -5.38 -5.12
CA GLN A 223 15.73 -5.18 -5.06
C GLN A 223 14.97 -6.40 -5.58
N TYR A 224 15.46 -7.05 -6.64
CA TYR A 224 14.89 -8.30 -7.13
C TYR A 224 14.88 -9.40 -6.07
N VAL A 225 16.02 -9.65 -5.42
CA VAL A 225 16.15 -10.64 -4.34
C VAL A 225 15.18 -10.31 -3.20
N HIS A 226 15.03 -9.04 -2.82
CA HIS A 226 14.07 -8.63 -1.79
C HIS A 226 12.60 -8.86 -2.15
N ARG A 227 12.24 -8.69 -3.43
CA ARG A 227 10.88 -8.95 -3.92
C ARG A 227 10.58 -10.44 -3.94
N VAL A 228 11.44 -11.24 -4.56
CA VAL A 228 11.21 -12.68 -4.68
C VAL A 228 11.40 -13.41 -3.34
N GLY A 229 12.21 -12.85 -2.44
CA GLY A 229 12.31 -13.28 -1.04
C GLY A 229 11.05 -13.02 -0.19
N ARG A 230 9.98 -12.46 -0.75
CA ARG A 230 8.65 -12.43 -0.10
C ARG A 230 7.96 -13.80 -0.16
N THR A 231 8.32 -14.66 -1.10
CA THR A 231 7.88 -16.04 -1.18
C THR A 231 8.98 -17.02 -0.74
N ALA A 232 8.68 -18.32 -0.75
CA ALA A 232 9.61 -19.41 -0.41
C ALA A 232 10.30 -19.28 0.97
N ARG A 233 9.63 -18.64 1.94
CA ARG A 233 10.11 -18.54 3.32
C ARG A 233 9.79 -19.81 4.12
N ALA A 234 10.61 -20.11 5.13
CA ALA A 234 10.42 -21.25 6.05
C ALA A 234 10.24 -22.60 5.32
N HIS A 235 11.15 -22.92 4.38
CA HIS A 235 11.20 -24.17 3.60
C HIS A 235 10.03 -24.43 2.63
N ARG A 236 9.06 -23.52 2.50
CA ARG A 236 7.98 -23.66 1.52
C ARG A 236 8.48 -23.44 0.09
N ALA A 237 7.85 -24.11 -0.87
CA ALA A 237 8.06 -23.81 -2.28
C ALA A 237 7.40 -22.47 -2.62
N GLY A 238 8.08 -21.67 -3.43
CA GLY A 238 7.57 -20.38 -3.92
C GLY A 238 7.76 -20.24 -5.42
N ARG A 239 7.03 -19.32 -6.04
CA ARG A 239 7.20 -18.99 -7.45
C ARG A 239 7.38 -17.49 -7.64
N SER A 240 8.29 -17.11 -8.55
CA SER A 240 8.39 -15.74 -9.02
C SER A 240 8.30 -15.67 -10.53
N ILE A 241 7.51 -14.74 -11.06
CA ILE A 241 7.35 -14.51 -12.49
C ILE A 241 7.72 -13.07 -12.79
N SER A 242 8.65 -12.86 -13.70
CA SER A 242 9.11 -11.54 -14.10
C SER A 242 8.79 -11.22 -15.55
N LEU A 243 8.07 -10.13 -15.78
CA LEU A 243 7.84 -9.59 -17.12
C LEU A 243 9.04 -8.72 -17.50
N VAL A 244 9.76 -9.09 -18.57
CA VAL A 244 11.01 -8.45 -18.98
C VAL A 244 10.84 -7.84 -20.37
N GLY A 245 10.82 -6.51 -20.41
CA GLY A 245 10.87 -5.73 -21.65
C GLY A 245 12.29 -5.58 -22.17
N GLU A 246 12.47 -4.92 -23.32
CA GLU A 246 13.78 -4.78 -23.96
C GLU A 246 14.78 -3.95 -23.13
N ASN A 247 14.28 -2.89 -22.50
CA ASN A 247 15.08 -2.01 -21.65
C ASN A 247 15.55 -2.68 -20.35
N GLU A 248 14.93 -3.80 -19.99
CA GLU A 248 15.17 -4.53 -18.74
C GLU A 248 16.04 -5.79 -18.97
N ARG A 249 16.58 -5.97 -20.18
CA ARG A 249 17.46 -7.11 -20.49
C ARG A 249 18.76 -7.11 -19.68
N LYS A 250 19.28 -5.93 -19.31
CA LYS A 250 20.52 -5.82 -18.51
C LYS A 250 20.34 -6.44 -17.13
N ILE A 251 19.29 -6.04 -16.41
CA ILE A 251 18.97 -6.59 -15.08
C ILE A 251 18.63 -8.09 -15.15
N LEU A 252 17.97 -8.55 -16.22
CA LEU A 252 17.75 -9.99 -16.43
C LEU A 252 19.07 -10.76 -16.55
N LYS A 253 20.04 -10.25 -17.31
CA LYS A 253 21.37 -10.88 -17.44
C LYS A 253 22.10 -10.95 -16.10
N GLU A 254 22.04 -9.88 -15.31
CA GLU A 254 22.59 -9.86 -13.95
C GLU A 254 21.95 -10.94 -13.06
N ILE A 255 20.62 -11.06 -13.09
CA ILE A 255 19.88 -12.09 -12.33
C ILE A 255 20.27 -13.50 -12.78
N ILE A 256 20.40 -13.75 -14.08
CA ILE A 256 20.80 -15.06 -14.61
C ILE A 256 22.24 -15.38 -14.20
N ALA A 257 23.15 -14.41 -14.33
CA ALA A 257 24.55 -14.57 -13.97
C ALA A 257 24.76 -14.84 -12.47
N ALA A 258 23.92 -14.26 -11.61
CA ALA A 258 23.97 -14.48 -10.17
C ALA A 258 23.33 -15.82 -9.73
N ASN A 259 22.39 -16.37 -10.51
CA ASN A 259 21.73 -17.65 -10.21
C ASN A 259 22.56 -18.88 -10.69
N GLN A 260 23.89 -18.86 -10.51
CA GLN A 260 24.87 -19.84 -11.04
C GLN A 260 24.50 -21.32 -10.76
N GLY A 261 23.65 -21.91 -11.61
CA GLY A 261 23.23 -23.32 -11.53
C GLY A 261 21.71 -23.57 -11.55
N LYS A 262 20.86 -22.55 -11.33
CA LYS A 262 19.39 -22.67 -11.42
C LYS A 262 18.89 -21.85 -12.60
N SER A 263 18.54 -22.50 -13.71
CA SER A 263 18.04 -21.78 -14.89
C SER A 263 16.68 -21.15 -14.63
N MET A 264 16.56 -19.84 -14.87
CA MET A 264 15.27 -19.16 -14.97
C MET A 264 14.53 -19.70 -16.20
N LYS A 265 13.35 -20.28 -16.00
CA LYS A 265 12.57 -20.84 -17.11
C LYS A 265 11.80 -19.74 -17.83
N GLN A 266 11.90 -19.71 -19.16
CA GLN A 266 11.04 -18.85 -19.95
C GLN A 266 9.61 -19.41 -19.93
N ARG A 267 8.64 -18.60 -19.50
CA ARG A 267 7.21 -18.89 -19.64
C ARG A 267 6.73 -18.29 -20.95
N LEU A 268 6.07 -19.12 -21.76
CA LEU A 268 5.33 -18.68 -22.92
C LEU A 268 3.86 -18.50 -22.53
N ILE A 269 3.24 -17.43 -23.02
CA ILE A 269 1.81 -17.20 -22.93
C ILE A 269 1.28 -17.22 -24.35
N ASP A 270 0.18 -17.95 -24.53
CA ASP A 270 -0.50 -18.05 -25.81
C ASP A 270 -0.98 -16.68 -26.28
N VAL A 271 -0.75 -16.37 -27.56
CA VAL A 271 -1.14 -15.10 -28.19
C VAL A 271 -2.66 -14.94 -28.16
N ASP A 272 -3.41 -16.04 -28.29
CA ASP A 272 -4.88 -16.01 -28.23
C ASP A 272 -5.38 -15.60 -26.84
N VAL A 273 -4.65 -16.00 -25.79
CA VAL A 273 -4.97 -15.60 -24.42
C VAL A 273 -4.72 -14.11 -24.24
N ILE A 274 -3.60 -13.59 -24.75
CA ILE A 274 -3.29 -12.16 -24.69
C ILE A 274 -4.37 -11.36 -25.44
N ALA A 275 -4.70 -11.76 -26.67
CA ALA A 275 -5.73 -11.11 -27.48
C ALA A 275 -7.10 -11.11 -26.80
N ALA A 276 -7.50 -12.24 -26.20
CA ALA A 276 -8.78 -12.35 -25.47
C ALA A 276 -8.85 -11.41 -24.25
N TYR A 277 -7.78 -11.33 -23.46
CA TYR A 277 -7.72 -10.42 -22.31
C TYR A 277 -7.60 -8.96 -22.73
N SER A 278 -6.86 -8.66 -23.80
CA SER A 278 -6.77 -7.32 -24.37
C SER A 278 -8.16 -6.82 -24.78
N LYS A 279 -8.92 -7.64 -25.52
CA LYS A 279 -10.32 -7.34 -25.89
C LYS A 279 -11.22 -7.16 -24.67
N ARG A 280 -11.06 -7.99 -23.63
CA ARG A 280 -11.84 -7.90 -22.40
C ARG A 280 -11.56 -6.62 -21.63
N ILE A 281 -10.29 -6.23 -21.48
CA ILE A 281 -9.87 -4.99 -20.81
C ILE A 281 -10.32 -3.78 -21.62
N ALA A 282 -10.17 -3.80 -22.94
CA ALA A 282 -10.68 -2.76 -23.84
C ALA A 282 -12.20 -2.58 -23.71
N GLY A 283 -12.96 -3.68 -23.62
CA GLY A 283 -14.41 -3.65 -23.39
C GLY A 283 -14.82 -3.08 -22.03
N MET A 284 -13.92 -3.07 -21.04
CA MET A 284 -14.15 -2.48 -19.72
C MET A 284 -13.56 -1.06 -19.60
N SER A 285 -12.99 -0.50 -20.67
CA SER A 285 -12.29 0.79 -20.63
C SER A 285 -13.13 1.94 -20.07
N GLU A 286 -14.42 1.99 -20.39
CA GLU A 286 -15.34 3.00 -19.86
C GLU A 286 -15.59 2.82 -18.36
N SER A 287 -15.73 1.58 -17.89
CA SER A 287 -15.86 1.26 -16.47
C SER A 287 -14.59 1.59 -15.70
N ILE A 288 -13.41 1.30 -16.28
CA ILE A 288 -12.11 1.66 -15.69
C ILE A 288 -12.02 3.18 -15.54
N LYS A 289 -12.30 3.94 -16.60
CA LYS A 289 -12.27 5.43 -16.57
C LYS A 289 -13.23 5.99 -15.53
N LYS A 290 -14.44 5.43 -15.42
CA LYS A 290 -15.42 5.84 -14.42
C LYS A 290 -14.91 5.63 -12.99
N VAL A 291 -14.35 4.46 -12.69
CA VAL A 291 -13.79 4.17 -11.37
C VAL A 291 -12.56 5.05 -11.08
N GLU A 292 -11.68 5.27 -12.07
CA GLU A 292 -10.53 6.17 -11.93
C GLU A 292 -10.96 7.61 -11.59
N GLU A 293 -12.03 8.11 -12.22
CA GLU A 293 -12.57 9.44 -11.96
C GLU A 293 -13.28 9.52 -10.61
N GLU A 294 -14.06 8.51 -10.23
CA GLU A 294 -14.69 8.42 -8.90
C GLU A 294 -13.64 8.44 -7.79
N GLU A 295 -12.58 7.62 -7.90
CA GLU A 295 -11.47 7.61 -6.94
C GLU A 295 -10.68 8.93 -6.92
N ARG A 296 -10.58 9.61 -8.07
CA ARG A 296 -9.93 10.92 -8.15
C ARG A 296 -10.75 11.98 -7.41
N VAL A 297 -12.05 12.06 -7.68
CA VAL A 297 -12.97 12.99 -7.03
C VAL A 297 -13.00 12.74 -5.52
N GLU A 298 -13.08 11.49 -5.09
CA GLU A 298 -13.05 11.14 -3.67
C GLU A 298 -11.73 11.57 -3.00
N ARG A 299 -10.60 11.37 -3.69
CA ARG A 299 -9.28 11.80 -3.20
C ARG A 299 -9.19 13.32 -3.07
N GLU A 300 -9.64 14.06 -4.07
CA GLU A 300 -9.64 15.53 -4.05
C GLU A 300 -10.53 16.07 -2.93
N LEU A 301 -11.71 15.47 -2.74
CA LEU A 301 -12.63 15.80 -1.65
C LEU A 301 -11.99 15.54 -0.28
N ARG A 302 -11.33 14.39 -0.11
CA ARG A 302 -10.63 14.04 1.13
C ARG A 302 -9.49 15.02 1.45
N ILE A 303 -8.76 15.48 0.45
CA ILE A 303 -7.70 16.49 0.62
C ILE A 303 -8.32 17.82 1.05
N ALA A 304 -9.39 18.27 0.39
CA ALA A 304 -10.09 19.50 0.73
C ALA A 304 -10.66 19.47 2.16
N GLU A 305 -11.26 18.35 2.58
CA GLU A 305 -11.74 18.16 3.96
C GLU A 305 -10.60 18.21 4.97
N ALA A 306 -9.47 17.57 4.68
CA ALA A 306 -8.30 17.60 5.55
C ALA A 306 -7.69 19.01 5.65
N GLU A 307 -7.72 19.80 4.58
CA GLU A 307 -7.26 21.19 4.58
C GLU A 307 -8.20 22.12 5.37
N LEU A 308 -9.51 21.97 5.20
CA LEU A 308 -10.50 22.70 6.00
C LEU A 308 -10.33 22.43 7.49
N LYS A 309 -10.21 21.14 7.86
CA LYS A 309 -9.98 20.74 9.25
C LYS A 309 -8.69 21.35 9.81
N ARG A 310 -7.60 21.33 9.05
CA ARG A 310 -6.34 22.00 9.43
C ARG A 310 -6.48 23.52 9.57
N GLY A 311 -7.33 24.14 8.75
CA GLY A 311 -7.64 25.56 8.84
C GLY A 311 -8.39 25.90 10.13
N GLU A 312 -9.41 25.11 10.47
CA GLU A 312 -10.16 25.23 11.73
C GLU A 312 -9.25 25.02 12.95
N GLU A 313 -8.39 24.00 12.94
CA GLU A 313 -7.43 23.74 14.02
C GLU A 313 -6.44 24.89 14.23
N LYS A 314 -6.03 25.57 13.14
CA LYS A 314 -5.16 26.76 13.21
C LYS A 314 -5.88 27.98 13.74
N LEU A 315 -7.14 28.19 13.37
CA LEU A 315 -7.98 29.29 13.88
C LEU A 315 -8.25 29.13 15.38
N ASN A 316 -8.41 27.88 15.84
CA ASN A 316 -8.60 27.56 17.26
C ASN A 316 -7.31 27.64 18.09
N GLY A 317 -6.16 28.00 17.49
CA GLY A 317 -4.91 28.25 18.20
C GLY A 317 -4.18 27.02 18.73
N GLU A 318 -4.55 25.79 18.31
CA GLU A 318 -4.00 24.55 18.87
C GLU A 318 -2.61 24.15 18.34
N VAL A 319 -2.08 24.82 17.31
CA VAL A 319 -0.90 24.32 16.59
C VAL A 319 0.38 25.03 17.02
N LYS A 320 1.14 24.41 17.92
CA LYS A 320 2.55 24.81 18.17
C LYS A 320 3.43 24.44 16.97
N PRO A 321 4.36 25.33 16.55
CA PRO A 321 5.27 25.03 15.44
C PRO A 321 6.25 23.91 15.85
N ARG A 322 6.22 22.77 15.17
CA ARG A 322 7.18 21.67 15.38
C ARG A 322 8.50 21.98 14.68
N ARG A 323 9.60 21.67 15.35
CA ARG A 323 10.96 21.81 14.81
C ARG A 323 11.27 20.60 13.94
N TRP A 324 11.37 20.79 12.62
CA TRP A 324 11.82 19.74 11.72
C TRP A 324 13.34 19.60 11.75
N PHE A 325 13.84 18.36 11.76
CA PHE A 325 15.27 18.08 11.70
C PHE A 325 15.87 18.59 10.38
N GLN A 326 16.95 19.36 10.49
CA GLN A 326 17.75 19.80 9.35
C GLN A 326 19.19 19.34 9.56
N PRO A 327 19.81 18.67 8.57
CA PRO A 327 21.23 18.33 8.60
C PRO A 327 22.09 19.57 8.84
N GLU A 328 23.21 19.40 9.55
CA GLU A 328 24.13 20.51 9.88
C GLU A 328 24.63 21.25 8.63
N SER A 329 24.85 20.53 7.54
CA SER A 329 25.24 21.08 6.23
C SER A 329 24.22 22.08 5.63
N LYS A 330 22.92 21.94 5.97
CA LYS A 330 21.86 22.87 5.54
C LYS A 330 21.61 23.98 6.57
N LYS A 331 21.89 23.74 7.86
CA LYS A 331 21.78 24.76 8.92
C LYS A 331 22.77 25.91 8.72
N SER A 332 24.00 25.64 8.28
CA SER A 332 25.02 26.67 8.02
C SER A 332 24.61 27.62 6.89
N LYS A 333 24.08 27.09 5.78
CA LYS A 333 23.53 27.89 4.66
C LYS A 333 22.34 28.76 5.09
N HIS A 334 21.44 28.24 5.93
CA HIS A 334 20.30 29.02 6.43
C HIS A 334 20.67 30.07 7.48
N LYS A 335 21.68 29.84 8.32
CA LYS A 335 22.21 30.87 9.24
C LYS A 335 22.77 32.07 8.47
N GLY A 336 23.57 31.84 7.43
CA GLY A 336 24.11 32.91 6.58
C GLY A 336 23.03 33.73 5.83
N LEU A 337 21.91 33.09 5.45
CA LEU A 337 20.75 33.79 4.88
C LEU A 337 19.89 34.53 5.92
N LYS A 338 19.77 34.01 7.15
CA LYS A 338 19.03 34.67 8.24
C LYS A 338 19.76 35.88 8.79
N GLU A 339 21.09 35.83 8.92
CA GLU A 339 21.89 37.00 9.33
C GLU A 339 21.81 38.15 8.31
N LYS A 340 21.76 37.82 7.01
CA LYS A 340 21.52 38.82 5.95
C LYS A 340 20.11 39.42 5.99
N LYS A 341 19.09 38.66 6.40
CA LYS A 341 17.71 39.16 6.56
C LYS A 341 17.47 39.91 7.89
N ALA A 342 18.15 39.53 8.97
CA ALA A 342 18.01 40.16 10.28
C ALA A 342 18.55 41.60 10.30
N LYS A 343 19.55 41.93 9.46
CA LYS A 343 20.05 43.30 9.31
C LYS A 343 19.13 44.23 8.50
N GLY A 344 18.04 43.73 7.91
CA GLY A 344 17.14 44.51 7.04
C GLY A 344 15.70 44.69 7.55
N ALA A 345 15.36 44.20 8.75
CA ALA A 345 13.97 44.19 9.22
C ALA A 345 13.86 44.73 10.66
N SER A 346 14.07 46.04 10.81
CA SER A 346 13.50 46.79 11.92
C SER A 346 12.34 47.63 11.36
N LYS A 347 11.11 47.14 11.54
CA LYS A 347 9.87 47.93 11.70
C LYS A 347 8.68 47.00 11.88
N ASN A 348 8.11 47.03 13.07
CA ASN A 348 6.83 46.46 13.43
C ASN A 348 5.71 47.18 12.65
N GLN A 349 4.96 46.48 11.80
CA GLN A 349 3.63 46.90 11.35
C GLN A 349 2.71 45.69 11.34
N LYS A 350 1.64 45.76 12.15
CA LYS A 350 0.47 44.89 12.03
C LYS A 350 -0.12 45.13 10.64
N LYS A 351 -0.15 44.13 9.77
CA LYS A 351 -0.85 44.19 8.49
C LYS A 351 -2.34 44.04 8.73
N GLU A 352 -3.07 45.15 8.65
CA GLU A 352 -4.51 45.12 8.39
C GLU A 352 -4.75 44.71 6.94
N LEU A 353 -5.75 43.86 6.73
CA LEU A 353 -6.08 43.23 5.45
C LEU A 353 -6.72 44.28 4.53
N SER A 354 -6.25 44.38 3.27
CA SER A 354 -6.70 45.41 2.33
C SER A 354 -8.21 45.28 2.05
N PRO A 355 -8.97 46.39 1.91
CA PRO A 355 -10.40 46.34 1.58
C PRO A 355 -10.73 45.50 0.34
N GLU A 356 -9.78 45.34 -0.58
CA GLU A 356 -9.90 44.55 -1.80
C GLU A 356 -9.78 43.04 -1.53
N GLU A 357 -8.84 42.64 -0.67
CA GLU A 357 -8.67 41.24 -0.24
C GLU A 357 -9.88 40.77 0.59
N ALA A 358 -10.46 41.65 1.42
CA ALA A 358 -11.67 41.36 2.18
C ALA A 358 -12.90 41.14 1.27
N ARG A 359 -12.96 41.86 0.14
CA ARG A 359 -14.02 41.67 -0.87
C ARG A 359 -13.84 40.36 -1.63
N ALA A 360 -12.61 40.02 -2.01
CA ALA A 360 -12.29 38.74 -2.66
C ALA A 360 -12.66 37.54 -1.77
N GLN A 361 -12.39 37.64 -0.46
CA GLN A 361 -12.74 36.60 0.51
C GLN A 361 -14.25 36.44 0.68
N ARG A 362 -15.02 37.55 0.70
CA ARG A 362 -16.50 37.49 0.73
C ARG A 362 -17.11 36.91 -0.55
N LEU A 363 -16.52 37.19 -1.71
CA LEU A 363 -16.93 36.62 -2.99
C LEU A 363 -16.68 35.11 -3.04
N ALA A 364 -15.53 34.65 -2.55
CA ALA A 364 -15.22 33.23 -2.42
C ALA A 364 -16.20 32.54 -1.46
N ASP A 365 -16.49 33.13 -0.29
CA ASP A 365 -17.46 32.60 0.66
C ASP A 365 -18.89 32.56 0.11
N TYR A 366 -19.26 33.52 -0.75
CA TYR A 366 -20.55 33.55 -1.42
C TYR A 366 -20.69 32.41 -2.43
N GLN A 367 -19.68 32.19 -3.30
CA GLN A 367 -19.68 31.11 -4.28
C GLN A 367 -19.74 29.72 -3.60
N ILE A 368 -19.04 29.55 -2.48
CA ILE A 368 -19.09 28.31 -1.68
C ILE A 368 -20.50 28.08 -1.10
N ARG A 369 -21.17 29.15 -0.64
CA ARG A 369 -22.55 29.08 -0.12
C ARG A 369 -23.55 28.73 -1.21
N GLU A 370 -23.36 29.25 -2.41
CA GLU A 370 -24.23 28.99 -3.55
C GLU A 370 -24.11 27.53 -4.02
N ALA A 371 -22.88 27.01 -4.11
CA ALA A 371 -22.64 25.59 -4.39
C ALA A 371 -23.27 24.65 -3.35
N LYS A 372 -23.31 25.04 -2.07
CA LYS A 372 -24.01 24.30 -1.00
C LYS A 372 -25.53 24.35 -1.15
N ARG A 373 -26.11 25.46 -1.65
CA ARG A 373 -27.55 25.58 -1.90
C ARG A 373 -28.00 24.74 -3.09
N MET A 374 -27.22 24.71 -4.17
CA MET A 374 -27.50 23.88 -5.35
C MET A 374 -27.43 22.37 -5.06
N ARG A 375 -26.80 21.95 -3.94
CA ARG A 375 -26.74 20.55 -3.49
C ARG A 375 -27.91 20.12 -2.59
N LYS A 376 -28.78 21.02 -2.11
CA LYS A 376 -29.98 20.63 -1.34
C LYS A 376 -31.14 20.34 -2.29
N GLY A 377 -31.19 19.10 -2.80
CA GLY A 377 -32.38 18.57 -3.47
C GLY A 377 -33.62 18.59 -2.55
N LYS A 378 -34.80 18.81 -3.13
CA LYS A 378 -36.11 18.83 -2.44
C LYS A 378 -36.29 17.56 -1.60
N LYS A 379 -36.50 17.72 -0.29
CA LYS A 379 -36.95 16.65 0.61
C LYS A 379 -38.33 16.18 0.16
N ILE A 380 -38.45 14.92 -0.28
CA ILE A 380 -39.73 14.24 -0.40
C ILE A 380 -40.23 14.01 1.04
N ARG A 381 -41.38 14.60 1.39
CA ARG A 381 -42.08 14.32 2.65
C ARG A 381 -42.97 13.09 2.42
N ALA A 382 -42.73 12.02 3.17
CA ALA A 382 -43.69 10.93 3.30
C ALA A 382 -44.75 11.36 4.33
N PHE A 383 -46.02 11.37 3.92
CA PHE A 383 -47.17 11.42 4.81
C PHE A 383 -47.58 9.98 5.08
N ASP A 384 -47.73 9.62 6.35
CA ASP A 384 -48.32 8.35 6.77
C ASP A 384 -49.75 8.67 7.21
N GLU A 385 -50.74 8.22 6.44
CA GLU A 385 -52.14 8.22 6.86
C GLU A 385 -52.70 6.82 6.59
N GLY A 386 -52.87 6.08 7.68
CA GLY A 386 -53.80 4.99 7.76
C GLY A 386 -54.58 5.12 9.05
N ASP A 387 -55.85 5.52 8.98
CA ASP A 387 -56.89 4.54 9.30
C ASP A 387 -58.27 4.85 8.69
N ASN A 388 -58.88 3.75 8.21
CA ASN A 388 -60.29 3.41 8.03
C ASN A 388 -61.17 3.76 6.80
N MET A 389 -61.75 2.65 6.31
CA MET A 389 -63.10 2.43 5.75
C MET A 389 -63.38 2.44 4.22
N SER A 390 -63.29 1.22 3.66
CA SER A 390 -64.37 0.48 2.97
C SER A 390 -64.72 0.68 1.48
N LYS A 391 -65.02 -0.48 0.84
CA LYS A 391 -65.72 -0.75 -0.46
C LYS A 391 -64.87 -0.51 -1.73
N SER A 392 -64.95 -1.27 -2.83
CA SER A 392 -65.57 -2.54 -3.23
C SER A 392 -65.05 -2.86 -4.65
N SER A 393 -64.88 -4.14 -4.98
CA SER A 393 -64.97 -4.77 -6.33
C SER A 393 -64.38 -4.03 -7.56
N THR A 394 -63.44 -4.59 -8.34
CA THR A 394 -63.77 -5.56 -9.40
C THR A 394 -62.51 -6.12 -10.09
N THR A 395 -62.69 -7.35 -10.58
CA THR A 395 -61.86 -8.24 -11.40
C THR A 395 -61.16 -7.67 -12.65
N LYS A 396 -59.95 -8.19 -12.97
CA LYS A 396 -59.69 -8.94 -14.24
C LYS A 396 -58.37 -9.73 -14.22
N LYS A 397 -58.48 -11.01 -14.60
CA LYS A 397 -57.42 -12.01 -14.83
C LYS A 397 -56.61 -11.71 -16.10
N LYS A 398 -55.33 -12.11 -16.12
CA LYS A 398 -54.73 -12.93 -17.20
C LYS A 398 -53.57 -13.80 -16.68
N LYS A 399 -53.64 -15.09 -17.01
CA LYS A 399 -52.69 -16.19 -16.71
C LYS A 399 -51.78 -16.45 -17.92
N LYS A 400 -50.68 -17.20 -17.66
CA LYS A 400 -49.80 -18.03 -18.54
C LYS A 400 -48.47 -17.37 -18.93
N GLN A 401 -47.34 -18.06 -19.04
CA GLN A 401 -46.94 -19.46 -18.78
C GLN A 401 -45.40 -19.48 -18.68
N LYS A 402 -44.87 -20.45 -17.91
CA LYS A 402 -43.44 -20.80 -17.87
C LYS A 402 -42.98 -21.34 -19.22
N HIS A 403 -41.88 -20.82 -19.77
CA HIS A 403 -41.02 -21.56 -20.69
C HIS A 403 -39.84 -22.17 -19.91
N LYS A 404 -39.67 -23.49 -20.02
CA LYS A 404 -38.43 -24.20 -19.67
C LYS A 404 -37.40 -23.85 -20.77
N SER A 405 -36.27 -23.27 -20.39
CA SER A 405 -35.16 -23.07 -21.33
C SER A 405 -34.20 -24.26 -21.30
N SER A 406 -33.66 -24.56 -22.48
CA SER A 406 -32.82 -25.71 -22.81
C SER A 406 -31.49 -25.73 -22.06
N PHE A 407 -30.92 -26.92 -21.96
CA PHE A 407 -29.57 -27.20 -21.44
C PHE A 407 -28.48 -26.31 -22.07
N THR A 408 -28.68 -25.85 -23.31
CA THR A 408 -27.77 -24.93 -24.02
C THR A 408 -27.81 -23.48 -23.52
N SER A 409 -28.87 -23.04 -22.82
CA SER A 409 -28.97 -21.67 -22.27
C SER A 409 -28.31 -21.51 -20.89
N GLN A 410 -27.85 -22.61 -20.27
CA GLN A 410 -27.15 -22.59 -18.98
C GLN A 410 -25.64 -22.47 -19.12
N LEU A 411 -25.08 -22.82 -20.28
CA LEU A 411 -23.63 -22.79 -20.55
C LEU A 411 -23.12 -21.42 -21.03
N THR A 412 -24.00 -20.48 -21.38
CA THR A 412 -23.64 -19.15 -21.92
C THR A 412 -24.21 -17.98 -21.12
N SER A 413 -24.79 -18.24 -19.93
CA SER A 413 -25.44 -17.22 -19.08
C SER A 413 -24.49 -16.59 -18.05
N VAL A 414 -24.34 -15.27 -18.09
CA VAL A 414 -23.41 -14.44 -17.28
C VAL A 414 -24.10 -13.64 -16.14
N GLY A 415 -25.31 -14.02 -15.74
CA GLY A 415 -26.09 -13.29 -14.73
C GLY A 415 -25.63 -13.51 -13.27
N LYS A 416 -25.78 -12.49 -12.41
CA LYS A 416 -25.41 -12.55 -10.97
C LYS A 416 -26.08 -13.71 -10.19
N SER A 417 -27.22 -14.24 -10.63
CA SER A 417 -27.92 -15.34 -9.95
C SER A 417 -27.34 -16.73 -10.22
N SER A 418 -26.57 -16.94 -11.30
CA SER A 418 -25.82 -18.19 -11.53
C SER A 418 -24.48 -18.20 -10.78
N VAL A 419 -23.91 -17.01 -10.50
CA VAL A 419 -22.66 -16.86 -9.71
C VAL A 419 -22.88 -17.11 -8.21
N VAL A 420 -24.11 -16.97 -7.70
CA VAL A 420 -24.42 -17.22 -6.28
C VAL A 420 -24.52 -18.72 -5.96
N LYS A 421 -24.80 -19.58 -6.95
CA LYS A 421 -24.85 -21.05 -6.72
C LYS A 421 -23.49 -21.73 -6.58
N PHE A 422 -22.38 -21.00 -6.80
CA PHE A 422 -21.02 -21.52 -6.59
C PHE A 422 -20.31 -20.93 -5.36
N ARG A 423 -20.94 -19.98 -4.63
CA ARG A 423 -20.40 -19.45 -3.36
C ARG A 423 -20.78 -20.26 -2.14
N HIS A 424 -21.79 -21.11 -2.27
CA HIS A 424 -22.09 -22.16 -1.32
C HIS A 424 -21.91 -23.47 -2.08
N GLY A 425 -20.90 -24.27 -1.69
CA GLY A 425 -20.65 -25.58 -2.28
C GLY A 425 -21.88 -26.49 -2.24
N PRO A 426 -21.82 -27.69 -2.86
CA PRO A 426 -22.97 -28.57 -3.01
C PRO A 426 -23.74 -28.71 -1.71
N SER A 427 -25.08 -28.71 -1.78
CA SER A 427 -25.96 -29.13 -0.68
C SER A 427 -25.87 -30.65 -0.44
N ASP A 428 -24.65 -31.16 -0.47
CA ASP A 428 -24.26 -32.54 -0.26
C ASP A 428 -23.98 -32.72 1.24
N PRO A 429 -24.65 -33.69 1.90
CA PRO A 429 -24.41 -34.02 3.31
C PRO A 429 -22.92 -34.26 3.64
N ASP A 430 -22.15 -34.81 2.70
CA ASP A 430 -20.75 -35.19 2.93
C ASP A 430 -19.81 -33.98 2.88
N PHE A 431 -20.13 -32.98 2.06
CA PHE A 431 -19.41 -31.70 2.04
C PHE A 431 -19.64 -30.88 3.33
N ARG A 432 -20.86 -30.94 3.89
CA ARG A 432 -21.15 -30.32 5.20
C ARG A 432 -20.39 -31.00 6.34
N LYS A 433 -20.25 -32.33 6.31
CA LYS A 433 -19.44 -33.07 7.29
C LYS A 433 -17.96 -32.70 7.20
N ALA A 434 -17.39 -32.60 6.00
CA ALA A 434 -15.99 -32.20 5.81
C ALA A 434 -15.70 -30.78 6.32
N LYS A 435 -16.61 -29.82 6.08
CA LYS A 435 -16.49 -28.44 6.58
C LYS A 435 -16.58 -28.34 8.10
N VAL A 436 -17.40 -29.19 8.74
CA VAL A 436 -17.50 -29.26 10.22
C VAL A 436 -16.26 -29.92 10.83
N MET A 437 -15.67 -30.93 10.18
CA MET A 437 -14.41 -31.55 10.62
C MET A 437 -13.23 -30.57 10.55
N HIS A 438 -13.12 -29.79 9.48
CA HIS A 438 -12.07 -28.77 9.35
C HIS A 438 -12.17 -27.70 10.46
N LYS A 439 -13.39 -27.30 10.83
CA LYS A 439 -13.66 -26.32 11.89
C LYS A 439 -13.45 -26.86 13.31
N LYS A 440 -13.53 -28.18 13.50
CA LYS A 440 -13.15 -28.86 14.76
C LYS A 440 -11.64 -29.03 14.89
N SER A 441 -10.92 -29.32 13.80
CA SER A 441 -9.44 -29.43 13.82
C SER A 441 -8.74 -28.10 14.17
N SER A 442 -9.34 -26.97 13.77
CA SER A 442 -8.83 -25.63 14.09
C SER A 442 -9.20 -25.13 15.49
N LYS A 443 -10.07 -25.85 16.21
CA LYS A 443 -10.44 -25.55 17.61
C LYS A 443 -9.82 -26.53 18.61
N GLY A 444 -9.16 -27.60 18.15
CA GLY A 444 -8.48 -28.60 18.97
C GLY A 444 -6.98 -28.40 19.14
N LYS A 445 -6.45 -27.23 18.76
CA LYS A 445 -5.08 -26.81 19.07
C LYS A 445 -5.15 -25.55 19.92
N ASN A 446 -5.56 -25.72 21.17
CA ASN A 446 -5.14 -24.89 22.29
C ASN A 446 -4.30 -25.77 23.19
#